data_AF-R5KD09-F1
#
_entry.id   AF-R5KD09-F1
#
_cell.length_a   1.000
_cell.length_b   1.000
_cell.length_c   1.000
_cell.angle_alpha   90.00
_cell.angle_beta   90.00
_cell.angle_gamma   90.00
#
_symmetry.space_group_name_H-M   'P 1'
#
loop_
_entity.id
_entity.type
_entity.pdbx_description
1 polymer ?
#
loop_
_entity_poly.entity_id
_entity_poly.type
_entity_poly.pdbx_seq_one_letter_code
_entity_poly.pdbx_strand_id
1 'polypeptide(L)' 'MEPRYVIILDFCIGALNIIRLTDDEVKESEKYDDFENFLSTLEDKYGFRLNNCQWMITENLNVYWYENGQEESREQF' A
#
# COMPACT_ATOMS: atom_id res chain seq x y z
N MET A 1 1.19 9.05 12.53
CA MET A 1 0.42 9.14 11.27
C MET A 1 -0.51 7.93 11.24
N GLU A 2 -1.80 8.09 10.99
CA GLU A 2 -2.72 6.95 10.88
C GLU A 2 -2.45 6.18 9.58
N PRO A 3 -2.17 4.86 9.62
CA PRO A 3 -1.84 4.07 8.44
C PRO A 3 -3.09 3.66 7.65
N ARG A 4 -3.81 4.61 7.04
CA ARG A 4 -5.07 4.28 6.31
C ARG A 4 -4.85 3.55 5.00
N TYR A 5 -3.79 3.90 4.29
CA TYR A 5 -3.41 3.27 3.04
C TYR A 5 -2.00 2.72 3.13
N VAL A 6 -1.81 1.54 2.54
CA VAL A 6 -0.49 0.95 2.26
C VAL A 6 -0.31 0.95 0.75
N ILE A 7 0.79 1.53 0.29
CA ILE A 7 1.19 1.55 -1.12
C ILE A 7 2.35 0.57 -1.25
N ILE A 8 2.22 -0.43 -2.11
CA ILE A 8 3.24 -1.48 -2.32
C ILE A 8 3.68 -1.48 -3.78
N LEU A 9 4.99 -1.35 -3.99
CA LEU A 9 5.68 -1.49 -5.27
C LEU A 9 6.19 -2.93 -5.38
N ASP A 10 5.50 -3.77 -6.17
CA ASP A 10 5.86 -5.19 -6.37
C ASP A 10 6.80 -5.34 -7.58
N PHE A 11 8.04 -5.76 -7.32
CA PHE A 11 9.06 -5.93 -8.35
C PHE A 11 8.95 -7.22 -9.15
N CYS A 12 8.23 -8.23 -8.65
CA CYS A 12 8.08 -9.51 -9.35
C CYS A 12 7.26 -9.36 -10.62
N ILE A 13 6.22 -8.52 -10.57
CA ILE A 13 5.25 -8.34 -11.67
C ILE A 13 5.14 -6.90 -12.16
N GLY A 14 5.86 -5.95 -11.53
CA GLY A 14 5.79 -4.53 -11.89
C GLY A 14 4.43 -3.92 -11.54
N ALA A 15 3.88 -4.23 -10.36
CA ALA A 15 2.57 -3.78 -9.93
C ALA A 15 2.64 -2.73 -8.82
N LEU A 16 1.65 -1.84 -8.82
CA LEU A 16 1.37 -0.91 -7.73
C LEU A 16 0.11 -1.40 -7.01
N ASN A 17 0.27 -2.00 -5.82
CA ASN A 17 -0.86 -2.35 -4.99
C ASN A 17 -1.19 -1.18 -4.07
N ILE A 18 -2.47 -0.80 -4.04
CA ILE A 18 -2.99 0.25 -3.15
C ILE A 18 -4.01 -0.42 -2.25
N ILE A 19 -3.65 -0.59 -0.98
CA ILE A 19 -4.48 -1.27 0.01
C ILE A 19 -5.04 -0.21 0.95
N ARG A 20 -6.36 -0.10 1.07
CA ARG A 20 -7.01 0.66 2.13
C ARG A 20 -7.21 -0.28 3.32
N LEU A 21 -6.55 -0.01 4.45
CA LEU A 21 -6.74 -0.80 5.65
C LEU A 21 -8.15 -0.60 6.20
N THR A 22 -8.72 -1.69 6.68
CA THR A 22 -9.94 -1.67 7.48
C THR A 22 -9.66 -1.11 8.87
N ASP A 23 -10.70 -0.62 9.56
CA ASP A 23 -10.56 -0.11 10.93
C ASP A 23 -9.97 -1.15 11.89
N ASP A 24 -10.27 -2.44 11.68
CA ASP A 24 -9.72 -3.53 12.49
C ASP A 24 -8.24 -3.79 12.17
N GLU A 25 -7.83 -3.70 10.90
CA GLU A 25 -6.41 -3.77 10.51
C GLU A 25 -5.60 -2.59 11.04
N VAL A 26 -6.17 -1.39 11.05
CA VAL A 26 -5.54 -0.21 11.67
C VAL A 26 -5.32 -0.46 13.15
N LYS A 27 -6.34 -0.90 13.89
CA LYS A 27 -6.21 -1.23 15.32
C LYS A 27 -5.24 -2.38 15.59
N GLU A 28 -5.21 -3.38 14.71
CA GLU A 28 -4.29 -4.51 14.84
C GLU A 28 -2.84 -4.05 14.64
N SER A 29 -2.59 -3.14 13.69
CA SER A 29 -1.25 -2.61 13.43
C SER A 29 -0.61 -1.91 14.64
N GLU A 30 -1.42 -1.33 15.53
CA GLU A 30 -0.96 -0.67 16.76
C GLU A 30 -0.35 -1.65 17.78
N LYS A 31 -0.58 -2.96 17.62
CA LYS A 31 -0.02 -4.00 18.49
C LYS A 31 1.40 -4.42 18.11
N TYR A 32 1.92 -3.92 16.99
CA TYR A 32 3.23 -4.27 16.47
C TYR A 32 4.20 -3.10 16.66
N ASP A 33 5.39 -3.38 17.20
CA ASP A 33 6.45 -2.37 17.36
C ASP A 33 7.01 -1.91 16.00
N ASP A 34 6.94 -2.78 15.00
CA ASP A 34 7.39 -2.55 13.63
C ASP A 34 6.25 -2.84 12.65
N PHE A 35 5.97 -1.88 11.79
CA PHE A 35 4.90 -1.97 10.81
C PHE A 35 5.19 -3.02 9.74
N GLU A 36 6.46 -3.32 9.45
CA GLU A 36 6.82 -4.39 8.51
C GLU A 36 6.37 -5.77 9.04
N ASN A 37 6.46 -6.00 10.36
CA ASN A 37 5.94 -7.22 10.97
C ASN A 37 4.41 -7.33 10.81
N PHE A 38 3.68 -6.22 10.95
CA PHE A 38 2.24 -6.20 10.67
C PHE A 38 1.95 -6.52 9.19
N LEU A 39 2.67 -5.89 8.26
CA LEU A 39 2.50 -6.13 6.81
C LEU A 39 2.75 -7.59 6.42
N SER A 40 3.69 -8.26 7.07
CA SER A 40 3.96 -9.69 6.80
C SER A 40 2.72 -10.57 7.05
N THR A 41 1.80 -10.17 7.93
CA THR A 41 0.55 -10.90 8.18
C THR A 41 -0.49 -10.73 7.08
N LEU A 42 -0.30 -9.74 6.20
CA LEU A 42 -1.24 -9.36 5.14
C LEU A 42 -0.88 -9.93 3.76
N GLU A 43 0.30 -10.56 3.61
CA GLU A 43 0.82 -11.09 2.34
C GLU A 43 -0.21 -11.98 1.63
N ASP A 44 -0.72 -13.00 2.32
CA ASP A 44 -1.67 -13.97 1.73
C ASP A 44 -3.05 -13.36 1.50
N LYS A 45 -3.46 -12.38 2.32
CA LYS A 45 -4.77 -11.73 2.22
C LYS A 45 -4.88 -10.86 0.97
N TYR A 46 -3.83 -10.09 0.66
CA TYR A 46 -3.82 -9.16 -0.47
C TYR A 46 -2.96 -9.63 -1.65
N GLY A 47 -2.26 -10.75 -1.53
CA GLY A 47 -1.57 -11.41 -2.62
C GLY A 47 -0.26 -10.75 -3.04
N PHE A 48 0.56 -10.31 -2.08
CA PHE A 48 1.90 -9.76 -2.34
C PHE A 48 2.99 -10.52 -1.58
N ARG A 49 4.26 -10.27 -1.92
CA ARG A 49 5.43 -10.82 -1.23
C ARG A 49 6.32 -9.66 -0.76
N LEU A 50 6.30 -9.38 0.54
CA LEU A 50 6.92 -8.22 1.17
C LEU A 50 8.43 -8.15 0.90
N ASN A 51 9.10 -9.29 0.87
CA ASN A 51 10.53 -9.40 0.56
C ASN A 51 10.90 -8.95 -0.87
N ASN A 52 9.93 -8.90 -1.78
CA ASN A 52 10.07 -8.46 -3.16
C ASN A 52 9.35 -7.13 -3.41
N CYS A 53 9.10 -6.35 -2.36
CA CYS A 53 8.39 -5.09 -2.44
C CYS A 53 9.15 -3.93 -1.80
N GLN A 54 8.80 -2.71 -2.22
CA GLN A 54 8.96 -1.52 -1.39
C GLN A 54 7.58 -1.02 -1.01
N TRP A 55 7.45 -0.38 0.16
CA TRP A 55 6.15 0.06 0.64
C TRP A 55 6.22 1.38 1.38
N MET A 56 5.07 2.05 1.48
CA MET A 56 4.87 3.19 2.36
C MET A 56 3.44 3.20 2.89
N ILE A 57 3.23 3.89 4.02
CA ILE A 57 1.90 4.18 4.56
C ILE A 57 1.53 5.65 4.37
N THR A 58 0.25 5.94 4.22
CA THR A 58 -0.29 7.29 4.20
C THR A 58 -1.71 7.35 4.76
N GLU A 59 -2.06 8.47 5.37
CA GLU A 59 -3.43 8.73 5.82
C GLU A 59 -4.33 9.13 4.63
N ASN A 60 -3.77 9.90 3.69
CA ASN A 60 -4.48 10.40 2.52
C ASN A 60 -3.82 9.88 1.24
N LEU A 61 -4.62 9.34 0.33
CA LEU A 61 -4.16 8.81 -0.94
C LEU A 61 -4.52 9.78 -2.07
N ASN A 62 -3.52 10.21 -2.81
CA ASN A 62 -3.70 10.85 -4.11
C ASN A 62 -2.86 10.07 -5.13
N VAL A 63 -3.47 9.66 -6.24
CA VAL A 63 -2.80 8.93 -7.32
C VAL A 63 -2.78 9.82 -8.55
N TYR A 64 -1.59 10.12 -9.04
CA TYR A 64 -1.36 10.93 -10.23
C TYR A 64 -0.69 10.08 -11.29
N TRP A 65 -1.18 10.18 -12.52
CA TRP A 65 -0.57 9.53 -13.67
C TRP A 65 0.03 10.59 -14.56
N TYR A 66 1.21 10.31 -15.12
CA TYR A 66 1.86 11.22 -16.06
C TYR A 66 2.22 10.49 -17.33
N GLU A 67 1.85 11.06 -18.47
CA GLU A 67 2.28 10.61 -19.80
C GLU A 67 2.90 11.79 -20.54
N ASN A 68 4.05 11.55 -21.19
CA ASN A 68 4.79 12.58 -21.93
C ASN A 68 5.05 13.88 -21.14
N GLY A 69 5.20 13.78 -19.81
CA GLY A 69 5.45 14.91 -18.92
C GLY A 69 4.21 15.74 -18.54
N GLN A 70 3.00 15.26 -18.85
CA GLN A 70 1.74 15.90 -18.47
C GLN A 70 0.92 14.98 -17.57
N GLU A 71 0.19 15.55 -16.62
CA GLU A 71 -0.72 14.80 -15.76
C GLU A 71 -1.92 14.33 -16.58
N GLU A 72 -2.17 13.02 -16.56
CA GLU A 72 -3.30 12.39 -17.23
C GLU A 72 -4.40 12.07 -16.21
N SER A 73 -5.62 12.50 -16.52
CA SER A 73 -6.79 12.07 -15.77
C SER A 73 -7.10 10.63 -16.16
N ARG A 74 -6.88 9.71 -15.22
CA ARG A 74 -7.42 8.36 -15.30
C ARG A 74 -8.61 8.29 -14.35
N GLU A 75 -9.74 7.77 -14.82
CA GLU A 75 -10.85 7.44 -13.93
C GLU A 75 -10.29 6.60 -12.79
N GLN A 76 -10.36 7.15 -11.56
CA GLN A 76 -9.97 6.44 -10.37
C GLN A 76 -10.93 5.24 -10.24
N PHE A 77 -10.37 4.05 -9.96
CA PHE A 77 -11.08 2.78 -9.83
C PHE A 77 -12.44 2.88 -9.14
#